data_AF-A0AA38U5S2-F1
#
_entry.id   AF-A0AA38U5S2-F1
#
_cell.length_a   1.000
_cell.length_b   1.000
_cell.length_c   1.000
_cell.angle_alpha   90.00
_cell.angle_beta   90.00
_cell.angle_gamma   90.00
#
_symmetry.space_group_name_H-M   'P 1'
#
loop_
_entity.id
_entity.type
_entity.pdbx_description
1 polymer ?
#
loop_
_entity_poly.entity_id
_entity_poly.type
_entity_poly.pdbx_seq_one_letter_code
_entity_poly.pdbx_strand_id
1 'polypeptide(L)' 'CWGYAKRVYRMFPTSSSELDLESNTRFALDSVLLTSMRRFATHSSRFADSYAHGLNGRWAAWANKKFRGHRVMP' A
#
# COMPACT_ATOMS: atom_id res chain seq x y z
N CYS A 1 -1.20 -1.84 -1.17
CA CYS A 1 -1.27 -3.19 -1.77
C CYS A 1 -2.63 -3.84 -1.60
N TRP A 2 -3.12 -3.96 -0.36
CA TRP A 2 -4.41 -4.57 -0.06
C TRP A 2 -5.60 -4.02 -0.87
N GLY A 3 -5.68 -2.70 -1.08
CA GLY A 3 -6.75 -2.11 -1.89
C GLY A 3 -6.79 -2.61 -3.34
N TYR A 4 -5.63 -2.90 -3.95
CA TYR A 4 -5.57 -3.47 -5.29
C TYR A 4 -6.04 -4.92 -5.29
N ALA A 5 -5.55 -5.74 -4.35
CA ALA A 5 -5.99 -7.11 -4.18
C ALA A 5 -7.52 -7.19 -3.98
N LYS A 6 -8.10 -6.36 -3.11
CA LYS A 6 -9.56 -6.27 -2.95
C LYS A 6 -10.29 -5.89 -4.23
N ARG A 7 -9.72 -5.02 -5.06
CA ARG A 7 -10.31 -4.64 -6.34
C ARG A 7 -10.36 -5.85 -7.28
N VAL A 8 -9.26 -6.60 -7.38
CA VAL A 8 -9.18 -7.82 -8.18
C VAL A 8 -10.13 -8.89 -7.64
N TYR A 9 -10.18 -9.07 -6.31
CA TYR A 9 -11.09 -10.00 -5.67
C TYR A 9 -12.57 -9.75 -6.06
N ARG A 10 -12.99 -8.47 -6.09
CA ARG A 10 -14.35 -8.06 -6.48
C ARG A 10 -14.68 -8.29 -7.95
N MET A 11 -13.71 -8.64 -8.79
CA MET A 11 -13.93 -8.98 -10.20
C MET A 11 -14.25 -10.46 -10.39
N PHE A 12 -13.97 -11.32 -9.40
CA PHE A 12 -14.37 -12.73 -9.43
C PHE A 12 -15.88 -12.87 -9.21
N PRO A 13 -16.50 -13.93 -9.75
CA PRO A 13 -17.90 -14.22 -9.47
C PRO A 13 -18.14 -14.44 -7.98
N THR A 14 -19.32 -14.07 -7.50
CA THR A 14 -19.74 -14.35 -6.13
C THR A 14 -19.95 -15.85 -5.94
N SER A 15 -19.24 -16.43 -4.97
CA SER A 15 -19.38 -17.82 -4.54
C SER A 15 -19.77 -17.89 -3.06
N SER A 16 -20.46 -18.97 -2.67
CA SER A 16 -20.76 -19.32 -1.27
C SER A 16 -19.83 -20.42 -0.74
N SER A 17 -19.04 -21.05 -1.62
CA SER A 17 -18.06 -22.08 -1.29
C SER A 17 -16.79 -21.46 -0.73
N GLU A 18 -16.38 -21.89 0.47
CA GLU A 18 -15.16 -21.41 1.13
C GLU A 18 -13.90 -21.67 0.29
N LEU A 19 -13.82 -22.83 -0.38
CA LEU A 19 -12.68 -23.19 -1.24
C LEU A 19 -12.50 -22.20 -2.39
N ASP A 20 -13.61 -21.77 -2.99
CA ASP A 20 -13.58 -20.79 -4.09
C ASP A 20 -13.16 -19.42 -3.57
N LEU A 21 -13.67 -19.01 -2.40
CA LEU A 21 -13.30 -17.73 -1.76
C LEU A 21 -11.82 -17.70 -1.40
N GLU A 22 -11.28 -18.81 -0.88
CA GLU A 22 -9.86 -18.92 -0.53
C GLU A 22 -8.99 -18.87 -1.79
N SER A 23 -9.34 -19.64 -2.81
CA SER A 23 -8.65 -19.65 -4.11
C SER A 23 -8.64 -18.26 -4.75
N ASN A 24 -9.79 -17.62 -4.85
CA ASN A 24 -9.93 -16.26 -5.38
C ASN A 24 -9.11 -15.24 -4.57
N THR A 25 -9.03 -15.41 -3.25
CA THR A 25 -8.22 -14.56 -2.38
C THR A 25 -6.73 -14.72 -2.67
N ARG A 26 -6.24 -15.97 -2.80
CA ARG A 26 -4.85 -16.25 -3.17
C ARG A 26 -4.50 -15.62 -4.53
N PHE A 27 -5.32 -15.85 -5.55
CA PHE A 27 -5.13 -15.23 -6.87
C PHE A 27 -5.12 -13.70 -6.81
N ALA A 28 -6.03 -13.10 -6.05
CA ALA A 28 -6.09 -11.65 -5.89
C ALA A 28 -4.83 -11.09 -5.20
N LEU A 29 -4.27 -11.81 -4.22
CA LEU A 29 -3.02 -11.43 -3.56
C LEU A 29 -1.81 -11.54 -4.52
N ASP A 30 -1.72 -12.64 -5.27
CA ASP A 30 -0.64 -12.88 -6.23
C ASP A 30 -0.65 -11.90 -7.41
N SER A 31 -1.83 -11.35 -7.75
CA SER A 31 -1.96 -10.32 -8.78
C SER A 31 -1.27 -8.99 -8.45
N VAL A 32 -0.91 -8.76 -7.18
CA VAL A 32 -0.29 -7.51 -6.75
C VAL A 32 1.15 -7.46 -7.27
N LEU A 33 1.42 -6.52 -8.18
CA LEU A 33 2.78 -6.33 -8.69
C LEU A 33 3.78 -5.96 -7.57
N LEU A 34 4.96 -6.58 -7.61
CA LEU A 34 6.08 -6.30 -6.71
C LEU A 34 6.48 -4.81 -6.69
N THR A 35 6.35 -4.13 -7.84
CA THR A 35 6.60 -2.68 -7.95
C THR A 35 5.64 -1.86 -7.09
N SER A 36 4.37 -2.26 -7.01
CA SER A 36 3.37 -1.63 -6.14
C SER A 36 3.69 -1.85 -4.66
N MET A 37 4.18 -3.04 -4.29
CA MET A 37 4.63 -3.33 -2.92
C MET A 37 5.81 -2.45 -2.52
N ARG A 38 6.83 -2.38 -3.38
CA ARG A 38 8.01 -1.53 -3.16
C ARG A 38 7.63 -0.06 -3.03
N ARG A 39 6.78 0.45 -3.94
CA ARG A 39 6.29 1.85 -3.87
C ARG A 39 5.55 2.14 -2.57
N PHE A 40 4.69 1.23 -2.12
CA PHE A 40 3.97 1.38 -0.86
C PHE A 40 4.94 1.38 0.34
N ALA A 41 5.88 0.43 0.39
CA ALA A 41 6.87 0.36 1.46
C ALA A 41 7.72 1.64 1.52
N THR A 42 8.25 2.09 0.39
CA THR A 42 9.02 3.35 0.31
C THR A 42 8.20 4.55 0.75
N HIS A 43 6.94 4.65 0.33
CA HIS A 43 6.06 5.75 0.75
C HIS A 43 5.83 5.73 2.27
N SER A 44 5.53 4.57 2.85
CA SER A 44 5.34 4.41 4.29
C SER A 44 6.60 4.74 5.09
N SER A 45 7.79 4.33 4.63
CA SER A 45 9.06 4.66 5.28
C SER A 45 9.30 6.17 5.37
N ARG A 46 8.90 6.94 4.35
CA ARG A 46 9.04 8.41 4.37
C ARG A 46 8.11 9.08 5.38
N PHE A 47 6.90 8.55 5.54
CA PHE A 47 5.99 8.99 6.60
C PHE A 47 6.53 8.62 7.97
N ALA A 48 7.04 7.40 8.15
CA ALA A 48 7.68 6.97 9.40
C ALA A 48 8.87 7.87 9.78
N ASP A 49 9.73 8.22 8.82
CA ASP A 49 10.84 9.16 9.01
C ASP A 49 10.35 10.55 9.43
N SER A 50 9.31 11.08 8.77
CA SER A 50 8.70 12.36 9.16
C SER A 50 8.15 12.33 10.59
N TYR A 51 7.53 11.22 10.99
CA TYR A 51 7.03 11.03 12.35
C TYR A 51 8.15 10.90 13.38
N ALA A 52 9.27 10.24 13.02
CA ALA A 52 10.45 10.15 13.88
C ALA A 52 11.05 11.54 14.17
N HIS A 53 10.93 12.49 13.24
CA HIS A 53 11.31 13.89 13.42
C HIS A 53 10.24 14.74 14.16
N GLY A 54 9.17 14.12 14.67
CA GLY A 54 8.14 14.80 15.47
C GLY A 54 7.08 15.55 14.65
N LEU A 55 7.01 15.36 13.33
CA LEU A 55 6.00 16.01 12.49
C LEU A 55 4.63 15.35 12.68
N ASN A 56 3.56 16.15 12.72
CA ASN A 56 2.21 15.62 12.71
C ASN A 56 1.80 15.14 11.30
N GLY A 57 0.66 14.46 11.16
CA GLY A 57 0.21 13.91 9.87
C GLY A 57 0.09 14.93 8.73
N ARG A 58 -0.34 16.17 9.02
CA ARG A 58 -0.45 17.23 8.02
C ARG A 58 0.93 17.71 7.56
N TRP A 59 1.83 17.93 8.51
CA TRP A 59 3.19 18.36 8.23
C TRP A 59 4.02 17.25 7.56
N ALA A 60 3.85 15.98 7.95
CA ALA A 60 4.47 14.84 7.29
C ALA A 60 4.03 14.71 5.83
N ALA A 61 2.73 14.87 5.55
CA ALA A 61 2.24 14.86 4.17
C ALA A 61 2.80 16.02 3.33
N TRP A 62 2.85 17.23 3.91
CA TRP A 62 3.46 18.38 3.27
C TRP A 62 4.95 18.15 3.00
N ALA A 63 5.69 17.65 3.98
CA ALA A 63 7.12 17.43 3.90
C ALA A 63 7.47 16.35 2.87
N ASN A 64 6.73 15.24 2.84
CA ASN A 64 6.87 14.19 1.83
C ASN A 64 6.58 14.69 0.41
N LYS A 65 5.70 15.67 0.25
CA LYS A 65 5.42 16.33 -1.04
C LYS A 65 6.53 17.32 -1.41
N LYS A 66 7.01 18.12 -0.45
CA LYS A 66 8.03 19.16 -0.65
C LYS A 66 9.40 18.56 -0.93
N PHE A 67 9.79 17.58 -0.15
CA PHE A 67 11.09 16.92 -0.21
C PHE A 67 11.03 15.61 -1.00
N ARG A 68 10.21 15.54 -2.06
CA ARG A 68 9.98 14.28 -2.79
C ARG A 68 11.27 13.63 -3.33
N GLY A 69 12.27 14.45 -3.68
CA GLY A 69 13.60 14.01 -4.14
C GLY A 69 14.55 13.58 -3.02
N HIS A 70 14.44 14.18 -1.83
CA HIS A 70 15.18 13.73 -0.66
C HIS A 70 14.47 12.52 -0.07
N ARG A 71 15.20 11.42 0.13
CA ARG A 71 14.63 10.16 0.65
C ARG A 71 14.40 10.20 2.16
N VAL A 72 14.93 11.22 2.82
CA VAL A 72 14.88 11.50 4.25
C VAL A 72 14.57 12.98 4.44
N MET A 73 13.96 13.29 5.58
CA MET A 73 13.84 14.67 6.05
C MET A 73 15.24 15.27 6.27
N PRO A 74 15.49 16.49 5.76
CA PRO A 74 16.72 17.24 6.09
C PRO A 74 16.80 17.62 7.56
#